data_AF-A0A166JDJ0-F1
#
_entry.id   AF-A0A166JDJ0-F1
#
_cell.length_a   1.000
_cell.length_b   1.000
_cell.length_c   1.000
_cell.angle_alpha   90.00
_cell.angle_beta   90.00
_cell.angle_gamma   90.00
#
_symmetry.space_group_name_H-M   'P 1'
#
loop_
_entity.id
_entity.type
_entity.pdbx_description
1 polymer ?
#
loop_
_entity_poly.entity_id
_entity_poly.type
_entity_poly.pdbx_seq_one_letter_code
_entity_poly.pdbx_strand_id
1 'polypeptide(L)' 'MDATGEADEAMMAMMGMSGFGTTKGKQVEGNQEGGVSVKKIRTWRQYMNRRGGFNRPLDKIK' A
#
# COMPACT_ATOMS: atom_id res chain seq x y z
N MET A 1 -0.69 -52.98 2.84
CA MET A 1 -0.28 -52.13 3.98
C MET A 1 -0.14 -50.77 3.34
N ASP A 2 -1.24 -50.03 3.20
CA ASP A 2 -1.31 -48.83 2.33
C ASP A 2 -2.08 -47.68 2.97
N ALA A 3 -2.42 -47.79 4.27
CA ALA A 3 -3.19 -46.77 4.98
C ALA A 3 -2.32 -45.59 5.47
N THR A 4 -0.99 -45.77 5.56
CA THR A 4 -0.07 -44.72 6.03
C THR A 4 0.27 -43.70 4.94
N GLY A 5 0.34 -44.12 3.67
CA GLY A 5 0.66 -43.24 2.54
C GLY A 5 -0.43 -42.22 2.23
N GLU A 6 -1.71 -42.65 2.19
CA GLU A 6 -2.83 -41.71 1.99
C GLU A 6 -3.01 -40.77 3.18
N ALA A 7 -2.80 -41.26 4.42
CA ALA A 7 -2.90 -40.42 5.61
C ALA A 7 -1.80 -39.35 5.64
N ASP A 8 -0.57 -39.71 5.24
CA ASP A 8 0.54 -38.77 5.12
C ASP A 8 0.31 -37.77 3.97
N GLU A 9 -0.20 -38.20 2.81
CA GLU A 9 -0.56 -37.29 1.71
C GLU A 9 -1.69 -36.32 2.09
N ALA A 10 -2.71 -36.80 2.80
CA ALA A 10 -3.79 -35.96 3.30
C ALA A 10 -3.29 -34.96 4.35
N MET A 11 -2.40 -35.38 5.26
CA MET A 11 -1.75 -34.48 6.22
C MET A 11 -0.84 -33.45 5.52
N MET A 12 -0.09 -33.86 4.51
CA MET A 12 0.76 -32.96 3.70
C MET A 12 -0.09 -31.92 2.96
N ALA A 13 -1.22 -32.33 2.39
CA ALA A 13 -2.16 -31.41 1.75
C ALA A 13 -2.80 -30.43 2.75
N MET A 14 -3.19 -30.91 3.94
CA MET A 14 -3.72 -30.07 5.01
C MET A 14 -2.69 -29.07 5.56
N MET A 15 -1.41 -29.45 5.64
CA MET A 15 -0.31 -28.57 6.02
C MET A 15 0.18 -27.66 4.88
N GLY A 16 -0.46 -27.73 3.71
CA GLY A 16 -0.14 -26.86 2.56
C GLY A 16 1.07 -27.32 1.74
N MET A 17 1.62 -28.51 1.99
CA MET A 17 2.69 -29.15 1.21
C MET A 17 2.13 -29.91 -0.01
N SER A 18 1.12 -29.37 -0.69
CA SER A 18 0.59 -29.93 -1.95
C SER A 18 0.90 -29.02 -3.13
N GLY A 19 1.93 -29.38 -3.91
CA GLY A 19 2.32 -28.70 -5.14
C GLY A 19 2.92 -27.29 -4.99
N PHE A 20 3.35 -26.70 -6.10
CA PHE A 20 3.88 -25.33 -6.12
C PHE A 20 2.76 -24.33 -6.51
N GLY A 21 2.25 -23.59 -5.53
CA GLY A 21 1.28 -22.51 -5.73
C GLY A 21 1.95 -21.13 -5.83
N THR A 22 1.21 -20.13 -6.34
CA THR A 22 1.64 -18.72 -6.33
C THR A 22 0.56 -17.79 -5.76
N THR A 23 0.99 -16.75 -5.06
CA THR A 23 0.16 -15.63 -4.58
C THR A 23 0.15 -14.45 -5.57
N LYS A 24 0.74 -14.59 -6.75
CA LYS A 24 0.79 -13.53 -7.77
C LYS A 24 -0.63 -13.07 -8.13
N GLY A 25 -0.90 -11.78 -7.93
CA GLY A 25 -2.20 -11.16 -8.21
C GLY A 25 -3.31 -11.48 -7.20
N LYS A 26 -2.99 -12.20 -6.11
CA LYS A 26 -3.93 -12.48 -5.02
C LYS A 26 -3.64 -11.55 -3.85
N GLN A 27 -4.69 -11.04 -3.23
CA GLN A 27 -4.55 -10.25 -2.01
C GLN A 27 -4.22 -11.19 -0.84
N VAL A 28 -3.24 -10.81 -0.02
CA VAL A 28 -2.83 -11.54 1.18
C VAL A 28 -3.26 -10.72 2.39
N GLU A 29 -4.03 -11.34 3.28
CA GLU A 29 -4.49 -10.70 4.52
C GLU A 29 -3.28 -10.29 5.38
N GLY A 30 -3.34 -9.11 6.00
CA GLY A 30 -2.22 -8.52 6.73
C GLY A 30 -1.13 -7.83 5.89
N ASN A 31 -1.13 -7.99 4.56
CA ASN A 31 -0.17 -7.32 3.66
C ASN A 31 -0.74 -6.07 2.96
N GLN A 32 -1.74 -5.43 3.59
CA GLN A 32 -2.45 -4.29 3.01
C GLN A 32 -1.83 -2.95 3.44
N GLU A 33 -1.12 -2.96 4.56
CA GLU A 33 -0.58 -1.76 5.17
C GLU A 33 0.68 -1.29 4.44
N GLY A 34 0.74 0.00 4.18
CA GLY A 34 1.89 0.66 3.57
C GLY A 34 1.85 2.14 3.90
N GLY A 35 3.02 2.74 4.13
CA GLY A 35 3.16 4.17 4.41
C GLY A 35 3.88 4.89 3.28
N VAL A 36 3.49 6.14 3.00
CA VAL A 36 4.20 7.03 2.08
C VAL A 36 4.67 8.27 2.83
N SER A 37 5.96 8.58 2.75
CA SER A 37 6.52 9.83 3.28
C SER A 37 6.33 10.95 2.27
N VAL A 38 5.27 11.75 2.44
CA VAL A 38 4.99 12.91 1.57
C VAL A 38 5.52 14.18 2.22
N LYS A 39 6.65 14.69 1.72
CA LYS A 39 7.20 15.97 2.17
C LYS A 39 6.49 17.12 1.47
N LYS A 40 5.58 17.80 2.18
CA LYS A 40 4.97 19.04 1.69
C LYS A 40 5.96 20.19 1.83
N ILE A 41 6.53 20.64 0.71
CA ILE A 41 7.41 21.81 0.68
C ILE A 41 6.55 23.04 0.98
N ARG A 42 6.87 23.76 2.05
CA ARG A 42 6.26 25.07 2.32
C ARG A 42 6.90 26.08 1.38
N THR A 43 6.06 26.85 0.72
CA THR A 43 6.50 28.03 -0.04
C THR A 43 5.88 29.29 0.56
N TRP A 44 6.10 30.41 -0.11
CA TRP A 44 5.71 31.73 0.32
C TRP A 44 4.51 32.24 -0.47
N ARG A 45 3.81 33.21 0.12
CA ARG A 45 2.76 33.99 -0.57
C ARG A 45 3.30 35.38 -0.82
N GLN A 46 2.98 35.94 -1.98
CA GLN A 46 3.37 37.31 -2.30
C GLN A 46 2.39 38.30 -1.67
N TYR A 47 2.86 39.10 -0.72
CA TYR A 47 2.03 40.11 -0.04
C TYR A 47 2.10 41.50 -0.68
N MET A 48 3.24 41.87 -1.26
CA MET A 48 3.48 43.20 -1.82
C MET A 48 3.50 43.17 -3.36
N ASN A 49 3.08 44.25 -3.99
CA ASN A 49 3.08 44.44 -5.45
C ASN A 49 2.35 43.32 -6.24
N ARG A 50 1.31 42.76 -5.64
CA ARG A 50 0.41 41.78 -6.27
C ARG A 50 -0.64 42.48 -7.12
N ARG A 51 -0.97 41.89 -8.26
CA ARG A 51 -2.00 42.40 -9.18
C ARG A 51 -3.37 42.32 -8.49
N GLY A 52 -4.02 43.46 -8.30
CA GLY A 52 -5.32 43.55 -7.62
C GLY A 52 -5.31 44.32 -6.29
N GLY A 53 -4.14 44.71 -5.76
CA GLY A 53 -4.03 45.60 -4.60
C GLY A 53 -4.13 44.91 -3.23
N PHE A 54 -4.00 45.72 -2.17
CA PHE A 54 -3.77 45.25 -0.79
C PHE A 54 -4.97 44.55 -0.13
N ASN A 55 -6.20 45.00 -0.41
CA ASN A 55 -7.43 44.46 0.20
C ASN A 55 -8.04 43.27 -0.56
N ARG A 56 -7.29 42.61 -1.46
CA ARG A 56 -7.74 41.39 -2.14
C ARG A 56 -7.14 40.13 -1.51
N PRO A 57 -7.84 38.99 -1.61
CA PRO A 57 -7.31 37.72 -1.15
C PRO A 57 -5.92 37.42 -1.74
N LEU A 58 -5.04 36.82 -0.95
CA LEU A 58 -3.74 36.35 -1.40
C LEU A 58 -3.89 35.17 -2.37
N ASP A 59 -3.03 35.13 -3.39
CA ASP A 59 -2.90 33.97 -4.27
C ASP A 59 -2.55 32.71 -3.48
N LYS A 60 -2.86 31.54 -4.04
CA LYS A 60 -2.51 30.26 -3.42
C LYS A 60 -0.99 30.18 -3.20
N ILE A 61 -0.59 29.49 -2.13
CA ILE A 61 0.81 29.17 -1.83
C ILE A 61 1.40 28.48 -3.09
N LYS A 62 2.50 29.03 -3.62
CA LYS A 62 3.10 28.54 -4.87
C LYS A 62 3.74 27.16 -4.72
#